data_AF-A0A6M5J8F7-F1
#
_entry.id   AF-A0A6M5J8F7-F1
#
_cell.length_a   1.000
_cell.length_b   1.000
_cell.length_c   1.000
_cell.angle_alpha   90.00
_cell.angle_beta   90.00
_cell.angle_gamma   90.00
#
_symmetry.space_group_name_H-M   'P 1'
#
loop_
_entity.id
_entity.type
_entity.pdbx_description
1 polymer ?
#
loop_
_entity_poly.entity_id
_entity_poly.type
_entity_poly.pdbx_seq_one_letter_code
_entity_poly.pdbx_strand_id
1 'polypeptide(L)'
;MISAIGPTGTQRMIDMVRTTGAKSGAPISSTAAAEETVPASPAAMLAAQGAPIDTDKVASIKAALAAGTYQINPQAIADRMIAIDLPGTSK
;
A
#
# COMPACT_ATOMS: atom_id res chain seq x y z
N MET A 1 -5.82 -14.42 -56.77
CA MET A 1 -5.83 -13.17 -55.98
C MET A 1 -5.45 -13.55 -54.56
N ILE A 2 -4.31 -13.07 -54.04
CA ILE A 2 -3.84 -13.40 -52.69
C ILE A 2 -4.39 -12.35 -51.71
N SER A 3 -5.24 -12.78 -50.77
CA SER A 3 -5.71 -11.93 -49.69
C SER A 3 -4.72 -11.99 -48.53
N ALA A 4 -4.21 -10.83 -48.13
CA ALA A 4 -3.43 -10.69 -46.91
C ALA A 4 -4.36 -10.79 -45.68
N ILE A 5 -4.09 -11.73 -44.78
CA ILE A 5 -4.64 -11.73 -43.42
C ILE A 5 -3.52 -11.25 -42.49
N GLY A 6 -3.57 -9.97 -42.11
CA GLY A 6 -2.78 -9.44 -40.99
C GLY A 6 -3.41 -9.84 -39.64
N PRO A 7 -2.62 -9.91 -38.56
CA PRO A 7 -3.03 -10.51 -37.29
C PRO A 7 -4.03 -9.63 -36.52
N THR A 8 -5.32 -9.76 -36.81
CA THR A 8 -6.40 -9.29 -35.94
C THR A 8 -6.63 -10.33 -34.85
N GLY A 9 -6.13 -10.07 -33.63
CA GLY A 9 -6.52 -10.92 -32.50
C GLY A 9 -6.03 -10.51 -31.12
N THR A 10 -4.77 -10.06 -30.97
CA THR A 10 -4.15 -10.12 -29.62
C THR A 10 -3.72 -8.77 -29.06
N GLN A 11 -3.53 -7.73 -29.88
CA GLN A 11 -3.04 -6.44 -29.35
C GLN A 11 -4.09 -5.61 -28.60
N ARG A 12 -5.38 -5.69 -28.97
CA ARG A 12 -6.43 -4.89 -28.31
C ARG A 12 -6.77 -5.37 -26.89
N MET A 13 -6.56 -6.64 -26.57
CA MET A 13 -6.81 -7.17 -25.22
C MET A 13 -5.75 -6.70 -24.22
N ILE A 14 -4.49 -6.55 -24.65
CA ILE A 14 -3.38 -6.14 -23.78
C ILE A 14 -3.54 -4.67 -23.37
N ASP A 15 -4.05 -3.83 -24.27
CA ASP A 15 -4.32 -2.41 -24.00
C ASP A 15 -5.48 -2.23 -23.01
N MET A 16 -6.51 -3.07 -23.11
CA MET A 16 -7.67 -3.06 -22.20
C MET A 16 -7.32 -3.49 -20.77
N VAL A 17 -6.38 -4.42 -20.60
CA VAL A 17 -5.88 -4.82 -19.27
C VAL A 17 -5.04 -3.71 -18.64
N ARG A 18 -4.23 -3.00 -19.43
CA ARG A 18 -3.39 -1.90 -18.94
C ARG A 18 -4.20 -0.68 -18.47
N THR A 19 -5.28 -0.33 -19.18
CA THR A 19 -6.16 0.79 -18.77
C THR A 19 -7.03 0.47 -17.54
N THR A 20 -7.17 -0.81 -17.17
CA THR A 20 -7.99 -1.21 -16.00
C THR A 20 -7.16 -1.27 -14.71
N GLY A 21 -5.83 -1.43 -14.80
CA GLY A 21 -4.92 -1.42 -13.66
C GLY A 21 -4.61 -0.04 -13.07
N ALA A 22 -5.09 1.04 -13.70
CA ALA A 22 -4.85 2.42 -13.29
C ALA A 22 -6.04 3.09 -12.57
N LYS A 23 -6.96 2.31 -11.99
CA LYS A 23 -7.96 2.86 -11.06
C LYS A 23 -7.29 3.15 -9.72
N SER A 24 -6.67 4.33 -9.70
CA SER A 24 -6.48 5.26 -8.58
C SER A 24 -6.97 4.70 -7.25
N GLY A 25 -6.03 4.51 -6.32
CA GLY A 25 -6.33 4.21 -4.92
C GLY A 25 -7.41 5.17 -4.43
N ALA A 26 -8.53 4.60 -4.01
CA ALA A 26 -9.55 5.36 -3.29
C ALA A 26 -8.84 6.05 -2.12
N PRO A 27 -9.19 7.30 -1.78
CA PRO A 27 -8.72 7.87 -0.52
C PRO A 27 -9.19 6.90 0.56
N ILE A 28 -8.25 6.25 1.24
CA ILE A 28 -8.55 5.67 2.53
C ILE A 28 -9.05 6.84 3.36
N SER A 29 -10.36 6.91 3.56
CA SER A 29 -10.94 7.79 4.56
C SER A 29 -10.14 7.48 5.82
N SER A 30 -9.37 8.46 6.29
CA SER A 30 -8.86 8.41 7.65
C SER A 30 -10.13 8.26 8.47
N THR A 31 -10.39 7.03 8.93
CA THR A 31 -11.29 6.82 10.04
C THR A 31 -10.65 7.62 11.14
N ALA A 32 -11.13 8.85 11.32
CA ALA A 32 -10.89 9.60 12.54
C ALA A 32 -11.32 8.63 13.62
N ALA A 33 -10.34 8.07 14.32
CA ALA A 33 -10.61 7.26 15.48
C ALA A 33 -11.56 8.11 16.34
N ALA A 34 -12.73 7.56 16.65
CA ALA A 34 -13.63 8.23 17.57
C ALA A 34 -12.78 8.59 18.78
N GLU A 35 -12.66 9.89 19.08
CA GLU A 35 -11.96 10.37 20.26
C GLU A 35 -12.79 9.92 21.47
N GLU A 36 -12.57 8.67 21.88
CA GLU A 36 -13.01 8.21 23.18
C GLU A 36 -12.25 9.08 24.17
N THR A 37 -12.97 9.91 24.93
CA THR A 37 -12.39 10.73 25.99
C THR A 37 -11.86 9.79 27.08
N VAL A 38 -10.63 9.32 26.90
CA VAL A 38 -9.94 8.45 27.85
C VAL A 38 -9.70 9.29 29.10
N PRO A 39 -10.05 8.83 30.31
CA PRO A 39 -9.73 9.54 31.54
C PRO A 39 -8.23 9.80 31.59
N ALA A 40 -7.84 11.00 32.06
CA ALA A 40 -6.47 11.48 32.15
C ALA A 40 -5.65 10.58 33.09
N SER A 41 -5.17 9.48 32.54
CA SER A 41 -4.28 8.54 33.19
C SER A 41 -2.85 8.77 32.70
N PRO A 42 -1.84 8.45 33.50
CA PRO A 42 -0.45 8.50 33.06
C PRO A 42 -0.21 7.69 31.77
N ALA A 43 -0.92 6.57 31.60
CA ALA A 43 -0.87 5.76 30.38
C ALA A 43 -1.44 6.50 29.16
N ALA A 44 -2.53 7.28 29.32
CA ALA A 44 -3.09 8.10 28.25
C ALA A 44 -2.14 9.22 27.82
N MET A 45 -1.38 9.81 28.75
CA MET A 45 -0.36 10.82 28.40
C MET A 45 0.78 10.21 27.59
N LEU A 46 1.28 9.04 27.98
CA LEU A 46 2.31 8.32 27.22
C LEU A 46 1.82 7.86 25.83
N ALA A 47 0.57 7.41 25.73
CA ALA A 47 -0.04 7.08 24.45
C ALA A 47 -0.17 8.30 23.54
N ALA A 48 -0.47 9.49 24.10
CA ALA A 48 -0.52 10.74 23.35
C ALA A 48 0.86 11.23 22.86
N GLN A 49 1.96 10.86 23.52
CA GLN A 49 3.31 11.08 22.99
C GLN A 49 3.63 10.15 21.80
N GLY A 50 2.95 9.01 21.70
CA GLY A 50 3.12 8.05 20.60
C GLY A 50 4.45 7.31 20.62
N ALA A 51 4.55 6.23 19.83
CA ALA A 51 5.82 5.57 19.59
C ALA A 51 6.77 6.52 18.82
N PRO A 52 8.09 6.47 19.04
CA PRO A 52 9.04 7.25 18.25
C PRO A 52 8.91 6.90 16.76
N ILE A 53 8.40 7.83 15.96
CA ILE A 53 8.30 7.69 14.51
C ILE A 53 9.57 8.23 13.87
N ASP A 54 10.20 7.42 13.03
CA ASP A 54 11.34 7.83 12.21
C ASP A 54 10.85 8.63 11.00
N THR A 55 10.79 9.96 11.17
CA THR A 55 10.29 10.88 10.14
C THR A 55 11.18 10.92 8.89
N ASP A 56 12.48 10.67 9.03
CA ASP A 56 13.44 10.64 7.93
C ASP A 56 13.20 9.42 7.02
N LYS A 57 12.96 8.24 7.63
CA LYS A 57 12.54 7.06 6.87
C LYS A 57 11.24 7.30 6.12
N VAL A 58 10.24 7.93 6.75
CA VAL A 58 8.97 8.24 6.08
C VAL A 58 9.19 9.18 4.89
N ALA A 59 10.01 10.22 5.05
CA ALA A 59 10.31 11.17 3.98
C ALA A 59 11.00 10.50 2.78
N SER A 60 12.00 9.65 3.03
CA SER A 60 12.73 8.93 1.97
C SER A 60 11.83 7.97 1.18
N ILE A 61 10.94 7.24 1.86
CA ILE A 61 9.97 6.35 1.19
C ILE A 61 8.99 7.16 0.34
N LYS A 62 8.47 8.28 0.86
CA LYS A 62 7.59 9.18 0.10
C LYS A 62 8.27 9.71 -1.16
N ALA A 63 9.54 10.11 -1.06
CA ALA A 63 10.32 10.56 -2.21
C ALA A 63 10.51 9.44 -3.25
N ALA A 64 10.84 8.21 -2.83
CA ALA A 64 11.01 7.07 -3.73
C ALA A 64 9.70 6.68 -4.45
N LEU A 65 8.56 6.83 -3.78
CA LEU A 65 7.24 6.62 -4.39
C LEU A 65 6.94 7.70 -5.42
N ALA A 66 7.19 8.98 -5.10
CA ALA A 66 6.99 10.10 -6.03
C ALA A 66 7.91 10.01 -7.26
N ALA A 67 9.14 9.54 -7.08
CA ALA A 67 10.09 9.28 -8.15
C ALA A 67 9.77 8.02 -8.98
N GLY A 68 8.84 7.17 -8.52
CA GLY A 68 8.50 5.90 -9.17
C GLY A 68 9.60 4.83 -9.07
N THR A 69 10.58 5.01 -8.19
CA THR A 69 11.72 4.08 -8.01
C THR A 69 11.54 3.13 -6.83
N TYR A 70 10.43 3.22 -6.10
CA TYR A 70 10.12 2.30 -5.01
C TYR A 70 9.90 0.88 -5.55
N GLN A 71 10.72 -0.06 -5.09
CA GLN A 71 10.65 -1.45 -5.55
C GLN A 71 9.77 -2.29 -4.63
N ILE A 72 8.78 -2.95 -5.22
CA ILE A 72 7.91 -3.89 -4.50
C ILE A 72 8.65 -5.23 -4.38
N ASN A 73 8.90 -5.65 -3.15
CA ASN A 73 9.41 -6.99 -2.87
C ASN A 73 8.23 -7.93 -2.52
N PRO A 74 7.83 -8.84 -3.41
CA PRO A 74 6.68 -9.72 -3.18
C PRO A 74 6.91 -10.68 -2.00
N GLN A 75 8.15 -11.13 -1.78
CA GLN A 75 8.49 -12.01 -0.66
C GLN A 75 8.25 -11.29 0.67
N ALA A 76 8.72 -10.05 0.78
CA ALA A 76 8.53 -9.24 1.99
C ALA A 76 7.05 -8.95 2.29
N ILE A 77 6.18 -8.94 1.28
CA ILE A 77 4.73 -8.82 1.47
C ILE A 77 4.16 -10.13 1.99
N ALA A 78 4.51 -11.26 1.36
CA ALA A 78 4.06 -12.58 1.80
C ALA A 78 4.45 -12.85 3.27
N ASP A 79 5.68 -12.53 3.64
CA ASP A 79 6.17 -12.69 5.01
C ASP A 79 5.34 -11.85 6.01
N ARG A 80 4.98 -10.60 5.66
CA ARG A 80 4.10 -9.77 6.51
C ARG A 80 2.68 -10.31 6.59
N MET A 81 2.13 -10.82 5.48
CA MET A 81 0.78 -11.40 5.48
C MET A 81 0.72 -12.60 6.42
N ILE A 82 1.72 -13.48 6.37
CA ILE A 82 1.83 -14.63 7.27
C ILE A 82 2.00 -14.17 8.72
N ALA A 83 2.83 -13.15 8.97
CA ALA A 83 3.05 -12.63 10.32
C ALA A 83 1.79 -12.00 10.93
N ILE A 84 0.92 -11.40 10.13
CA ILE A 84 -0.37 -10.83 10.57
C ILE A 84 -1.39 -11.95 10.81
N ASP A 85 -1.41 -12.97 9.94
CA ASP A 85 -2.36 -14.08 10.01
C ASP A 85 -2.07 -15.06 11.15
N LEU A 86 -0.81 -15.15 11.60
CA LEU A 86 -0.42 -16.02 12.71
C LEU A 86 -0.50 -15.28 14.06
N PRO A 87 -1.52 -15.55 14.91
CA PRO A 87 -1.60 -14.95 16.22
C PRO A 87 -0.53 -15.54 17.14
N GLY A 88 0.60 -14.84 17.32
CA GLY A 88 1.51 -15.10 18.45
C GLY A 88 3.02 -15.09 18.22
N THR A 89 3.54 -14.66 17.07
CA THR A 89 5.00 -14.56 16.86
C THR A 89 5.54 -13.13 16.98
N SER A 90 5.10 -12.38 17.99
CA SER A 90 5.82 -11.20 18.49
C SER A 90 6.73 -11.63 19.63
N LYS A 91 8.05 -11.67 19.41
CA LYS A 91 9.05 -11.82 20.47
C LYS A 91 9.69 -10.47 20.75
#